data_AF-A0A522D557-F1
#
_entry.id   AF-A0A522D557-F1
#
_cell.length_a   1.000
_cell.length_b   1.000
_cell.length_c   1.000
_cell.angle_alpha   90.00
_cell.angle_beta   90.00
_cell.angle_gamma   90.00
#
_symmetry.space_group_name_H-M   'P 1'
#
loop_
_entity.id
_entity.type
_entity.pdbx_description
1 polymer ?
#
loop_
_entity_poly.entity_id
_entity_poly.type
_entity_poly.pdbx_seq_one_letter_code
_entity_poly.pdbx_strand_id
1 'polypeptide(L)'
;MSSSFNIPAAIRSGYQFVGREWQYLARFSLLPFGVSLITSVLMHHISLEQNRVFSIFEKFLWDVPSFALFGWFMFLEVRLLLLGERAGMLPDDPAYIADRRNALWASIATLLLFLMGSRALYAYLDWGADKKNAIINFFWLFLIGAGTWAIRFSVAYILAAVNYPIRRYIFQVNGIFISLRLAGLFFLTVLPVLVLESGLTTLILPEEAKRKFIEQHQIPVLSETTAISILAVSTLSDVISALLITAVSAFALKDMLGRPRQEKAA
;
A
#
# COMPACT_ATOMS: atom_id res chain seq x y z
N MET A 1 17.22 -23.72 -4.56
CA MET A 1 17.52 -22.58 -3.66
C MET A 1 16.21 -22.05 -3.11
N SER A 2 16.10 -21.82 -1.80
CA SER A 2 14.94 -21.13 -1.25
C SER A 2 14.98 -19.66 -1.66
N SER A 3 13.94 -19.20 -2.33
CA SER A 3 13.61 -17.79 -2.60
C SER A 3 13.24 -17.08 -1.29
N SER A 4 14.15 -17.11 -0.33
CA SER A 4 13.93 -16.72 1.05
C SER A 4 14.69 -15.46 1.37
N PHE A 5 13.98 -14.38 1.71
CA PHE A 5 14.53 -13.20 2.35
C PHE A 5 14.34 -13.26 3.86
N ASN A 6 15.15 -12.51 4.61
CA ASN A 6 15.05 -12.39 6.06
C ASN A 6 14.12 -11.23 6.41
N ILE A 7 12.91 -11.55 6.87
CA ILE A 7 11.87 -10.57 7.20
C ILE A 7 12.35 -9.54 8.25
N PRO A 8 12.86 -9.95 9.43
CA PRO A 8 13.41 -9.01 10.41
C PRO A 8 14.50 -8.08 9.86
N ALA A 9 15.42 -8.60 9.03
CA ALA A 9 16.48 -7.78 8.45
C ALA A 9 15.93 -6.73 7.48
N ALA A 10 15.01 -7.13 6.58
CA ALA A 10 14.36 -6.21 5.65
C ALA A 10 13.56 -5.12 6.38
N ILE A 11 12.81 -5.48 7.44
CA ILE A 11 12.08 -4.54 8.28
C ILE A 11 13.04 -3.53 8.90
N ARG A 12 14.10 -4.01 9.57
CA ARG A 12 15.11 -3.15 10.21
C ARG A 12 15.73 -2.18 9.20
N SER A 13 16.16 -2.67 8.03
CA SER A 13 16.77 -1.83 7.00
C SER A 13 15.80 -0.81 6.42
N GLY A 14 14.53 -1.19 6.19
CA GLY A 14 13.49 -0.26 5.73
C GLY A 14 13.26 0.86 6.73
N TYR A 15 13.03 0.54 8.00
CA TYR A 15 12.83 1.54 9.06
C TYR A 15 14.05 2.47 9.23
N GLN A 16 15.28 1.93 9.18
CA GLN A 16 16.50 2.73 9.24
C GLN A 16 16.65 3.66 8.04
N PHE A 17 16.32 3.20 6.84
CA PHE A 17 16.33 4.02 5.63
C PHE A 17 15.35 5.18 5.74
N VAL A 18 14.11 4.87 6.11
CA VAL A 18 13.03 5.85 6.30
C VAL A 18 13.41 6.88 7.35
N GLY A 19 13.95 6.44 8.48
CA GLY A 19 14.42 7.31 9.55
C GLY A 19 15.60 8.20 9.13
N ARG A 20 16.44 7.77 8.17
CA ARG A 20 17.53 8.59 7.65
C ARG A 20 17.06 9.62 6.63
N GLU A 21 16.11 9.26 5.77
CA GLU A 21 15.62 10.11 4.67
C GLU A 21 14.31 10.86 5.00
N TRP A 22 13.88 10.86 6.27
CA TRP A 22 12.56 11.33 6.68
C TRP A 22 12.23 12.75 6.20
N GLN A 23 13.19 13.69 6.26
CA GLN A 23 12.95 15.07 5.84
C GLN A 23 12.67 15.18 4.35
N TYR A 24 13.39 14.39 3.56
CA TYR A 24 13.21 14.34 2.12
C TYR A 24 11.85 13.72 1.79
N LEU A 25 11.56 12.54 2.36
CA LEU A 25 10.31 11.82 2.10
C LEU A 25 9.08 12.58 2.59
N ALA A 26 9.15 13.24 3.75
CA ALA A 26 8.06 14.03 4.30
C ALA A 26 7.63 15.18 3.39
N ARG A 27 8.56 15.81 2.66
CA ARG A 27 8.22 16.90 1.73
C ARG A 27 7.37 16.40 0.56
N PHE A 28 7.71 15.24 0.02
CA PHE A 28 6.97 14.67 -1.12
C PHE A 28 5.69 13.97 -0.68
N SER A 29 5.60 13.48 0.56
CA SER A 29 4.41 12.82 1.07
C SER A 29 3.24 13.77 1.36
N LEU A 30 3.48 15.08 1.46
CA LEU A 30 2.44 16.09 1.64
C LEU A 30 1.41 16.09 0.49
N LEU A 31 1.84 15.78 -0.74
CA LEU A 31 0.93 15.75 -1.90
C LEU A 31 -0.08 14.59 -1.83
N PRO A 32 0.34 13.31 -1.73
CA PRO A 32 -0.62 12.22 -1.56
C PRO A 32 -1.44 12.38 -0.27
N PHE A 33 -0.82 12.84 0.83
CA PHE A 33 -1.55 13.15 2.06
C PHE A 33 -2.69 14.15 1.84
N GLY A 34 -2.36 15.32 1.26
CA GLY A 34 -3.32 16.40 1.09
C GLY A 34 -4.48 16.02 0.18
N VAL A 35 -4.18 15.37 -0.96
CA VAL A 35 -5.23 14.91 -1.88
C VAL A 35 -6.10 13.84 -1.25
N SER A 36 -5.52 12.85 -0.58
CA SER A 36 -6.27 11.78 0.09
C SER A 36 -7.17 12.32 1.21
N LEU A 37 -6.68 13.30 1.97
CA LEU A 37 -7.48 13.94 3.01
C LEU A 37 -8.64 14.73 2.42
N ILE A 38 -8.39 15.52 1.36
CA ILE A 38 -9.42 16.29 0.67
C ILE A 38 -10.50 15.37 0.10
N THR A 39 -10.13 14.30 -0.60
CA THR A 39 -11.11 13.35 -1.15
C THR A 39 -11.92 12.67 -0.05
N SER A 40 -11.27 12.27 1.05
CA SER A 40 -11.93 11.66 2.20
C SER A 40 -12.92 12.60 2.88
N VAL A 41 -12.55 13.87 3.07
CA VAL A 41 -13.43 14.89 3.65
C VAL A 41 -14.61 15.19 2.75
N LEU A 42 -14.38 15.35 1.43
CA LEU A 42 -15.46 15.57 0.46
C LEU A 42 -16.44 14.40 0.43
N MET A 43 -15.94 13.17 0.38
CA MET A 43 -16.78 11.98 0.45
C MET A 43 -17.58 11.92 1.75
N HIS A 44 -16.96 12.22 2.89
CA HIS A 44 -17.64 12.24 4.18
C HIS A 44 -18.77 13.27 4.19
N HIS A 45 -18.50 14.49 3.73
CA HIS A 45 -19.47 15.57 3.66
C HIS A 45 -20.65 15.23 2.74
N ILE A 46 -20.38 14.75 1.51
CA ILE A 46 -21.44 14.33 0.56
C ILE A 46 -22.28 13.18 1.14
N SER A 47 -21.64 12.24 1.84
CA SER A 47 -22.33 11.11 2.47
C SER A 47 -23.33 11.58 3.53
N LEU A 48 -22.96 12.58 4.33
CA LEU A 48 -23.83 13.19 5.34
C LEU A 48 -24.96 14.01 4.70
N GLU A 49 -24.65 14.91 3.76
CA GLU A 49 -25.65 15.80 3.15
C GLU A 49 -26.71 15.04 2.36
N GLN A 50 -26.30 14.02 1.61
CA GLN A 50 -27.20 13.26 0.74
C GLN A 50 -27.76 12.00 1.42
N ASN A 51 -27.38 11.74 2.68
CA ASN A 51 -27.61 10.48 3.39
C ASN A 51 -27.28 9.25 2.51
N ARG A 52 -26.18 9.35 1.77
CA ARG A 52 -25.79 8.40 0.72
C ARG A 52 -24.62 7.55 1.19
N VAL A 53 -24.72 6.25 0.97
CA VAL A 53 -23.60 5.31 1.16
C VAL A 53 -22.93 5.07 -0.18
N PHE A 54 -21.63 5.40 -0.27
CA PHE A 54 -20.83 5.11 -1.46
C PHE A 54 -20.54 3.62 -1.56
N SER A 55 -20.75 3.05 -2.75
CA SER A 55 -20.30 1.70 -3.07
C SER A 55 -18.77 1.61 -3.06
N ILE A 56 -18.23 0.40 -2.89
CA ILE A 56 -16.77 0.16 -2.89
C ILE A 56 -16.12 0.68 -4.18
N PHE A 57 -16.81 0.51 -5.31
CA PHE A 57 -16.34 1.00 -6.61
C PHE A 57 -16.32 2.52 -6.69
N GLU A 58 -17.36 3.20 -6.22
CA GLU A 58 -17.38 4.67 -6.18
C GLU A 58 -16.28 5.21 -5.26
N LYS A 59 -16.09 4.63 -4.06
CA LYS A 59 -14.98 5.00 -3.17
C LYS A 59 -13.64 4.87 -3.89
N PHE A 60 -13.43 3.75 -4.59
CA PHE A 60 -12.21 3.56 -5.38
C PHE A 60 -12.02 4.67 -6.43
N LEU A 61 -13.07 5.03 -7.19
CA LEU A 61 -12.98 6.09 -8.20
C LEU A 61 -12.62 7.45 -7.59
N TRP A 62 -13.18 7.79 -6.43
CA TRP A 62 -12.82 9.00 -5.69
C TRP A 62 -11.36 9.00 -5.22
N ASP A 63 -10.83 7.82 -4.88
CA ASP A 63 -9.46 7.66 -4.40
C ASP A 63 -8.42 7.53 -5.52
N VAL A 64 -8.80 7.33 -6.79
CA VAL A 64 -7.85 7.17 -7.92
C VAL A 64 -6.80 8.30 -7.98
N PRO A 65 -7.15 9.60 -7.84
CA PRO A 65 -6.14 10.66 -7.84
C PRO A 65 -5.13 10.52 -6.69
N SER A 66 -5.61 10.13 -5.50
CA SER A 66 -4.77 9.85 -4.34
C SER A 66 -3.84 8.67 -4.63
N PHE A 67 -4.36 7.54 -5.11
CA PHE A 67 -3.56 6.36 -5.44
C PHE A 67 -2.50 6.62 -6.51
N ALA A 68 -2.80 7.47 -7.51
CA ALA A 68 -1.81 7.87 -8.51
C ALA A 68 -0.66 8.66 -7.89
N LEU A 69 -0.96 9.59 -6.97
CA LEU A 69 0.06 10.34 -6.23
C LEU A 69 0.86 9.46 -5.27
N PHE A 70 0.22 8.48 -4.63
CA PHE A 70 0.92 7.45 -3.88
C PHE A 70 1.87 6.65 -4.76
N GLY A 71 1.45 6.24 -5.96
CA GLY A 71 2.31 5.54 -6.91
C GLY A 71 3.51 6.38 -7.37
N TRP A 72 3.30 7.68 -7.58
CA TRP A 72 4.38 8.63 -7.85
C TRP A 72 5.34 8.78 -6.65
N PHE A 73 4.79 8.92 -5.44
CA PHE A 73 5.58 9.04 -4.22
C PHE A 73 6.44 7.80 -3.97
N MET A 74 5.83 6.61 -4.05
CA MET A 74 6.55 5.33 -3.90
C MET A 74 7.59 5.12 -5.01
N PHE A 75 7.34 5.60 -6.23
CA PHE A 75 8.36 5.60 -7.28
C PHE A 75 9.59 6.44 -6.90
N LEU A 76 9.39 7.64 -6.36
CA LEU A 76 10.50 8.48 -5.88
C LEU A 76 11.27 7.80 -4.75
N GLU A 77 10.56 7.19 -3.81
CA GLU A 77 11.15 6.46 -2.70
C GLU A 77 11.99 5.27 -3.18
N VAL A 78 11.46 4.44 -4.09
CA VAL A 78 12.17 3.28 -4.62
C VAL A 78 13.45 3.69 -5.34
N ARG A 79 13.41 4.75 -6.17
CA ARG A 79 14.59 5.22 -6.90
C ARG A 79 15.60 5.90 -5.98
N LEU A 80 15.15 6.60 -4.94
CA LEU A 80 16.06 7.07 -3.89
C LEU A 80 16.75 5.90 -3.19
N LEU A 81 16.01 4.86 -2.80
CA LEU A 81 16.52 3.71 -2.06
C LEU A 81 17.49 2.86 -2.89
N LEU A 82 17.10 2.52 -4.12
CA LEU A 82 17.84 1.56 -4.95
C LEU A 82 18.89 2.23 -5.86
N LEU A 83 18.64 3.46 -6.31
CA LEU A 83 19.48 4.17 -7.28
C LEU A 83 20.13 5.43 -6.71
N GLY A 84 19.76 5.86 -5.50
CA GLY A 84 20.29 7.10 -4.90
C GLY A 84 19.75 8.38 -5.54
N GLU A 85 18.70 8.28 -6.36
CA GLU A 85 18.20 9.41 -7.14
C GLU A 85 17.40 10.40 -6.28
N ARG A 86 17.79 11.68 -6.34
CA ARG A 86 17.02 12.79 -5.75
C ARG A 86 16.39 13.61 -6.87
N ALA A 87 15.14 14.02 -6.69
CA ALA A 87 14.36 14.72 -7.73
C ALA A 87 14.99 16.04 -8.23
N GLY A 88 15.88 16.65 -7.44
CA GLY A 88 16.63 17.87 -7.82
C GLY A 88 18.08 17.65 -8.25
N MET A 89 18.54 16.40 -8.38
CA MET A 89 19.91 16.04 -8.78
C MET A 89 19.90 14.99 -9.90
N LEU A 90 18.95 15.10 -10.82
CA LEU A 90 18.83 14.18 -11.94
C LEU A 90 19.79 14.59 -13.06
N PRO A 91 20.36 13.62 -13.81
CA PRO A 91 21.09 13.92 -15.04
C PRO A 91 20.21 14.63 -16.07
N ASP A 92 20.77 15.64 -16.74
CA ASP A 92 20.10 16.40 -17.82
C ASP A 92 20.10 15.66 -19.18
N ASP A 93 20.17 14.33 -19.18
CA ASP A 93 20.12 13.51 -20.41
C ASP A 93 18.66 13.26 -20.84
N PRO A 94 18.24 13.71 -22.04
CA PRO A 94 16.88 13.50 -22.55
C PRO A 94 16.47 12.02 -22.63
N ALA A 95 17.40 11.12 -22.95
CA ALA A 95 17.11 9.69 -23.06
C ALA A 95 16.81 9.10 -21.68
N TYR A 96 17.62 9.44 -20.69
CA TYR A 96 17.39 9.08 -19.29
C TYR A 96 16.07 9.64 -18.74
N ILE A 97 15.73 10.90 -19.03
CA ILE A 97 14.46 11.51 -18.59
C ILE A 97 13.25 10.77 -19.20
N ALA A 98 13.33 10.42 -20.49
CA ALA A 98 12.28 9.68 -21.16
C ALA A 98 12.07 8.27 -20.56
N ASP A 99 13.16 7.55 -20.29
CA ASP A 99 13.13 6.23 -19.66
C ASP A 99 12.55 6.31 -18.24
N ARG A 100 13.02 7.27 -17.43
CA ARG A 100 12.52 7.52 -16.07
C ARG A 100 11.03 7.83 -16.06
N ARG A 101 10.53 8.61 -17.03
CA ARG A 101 9.09 8.91 -17.18
C ARG A 101 8.28 7.65 -17.49
N ASN A 102 8.78 6.78 -18.37
CA ASN A 102 8.12 5.52 -18.69
C ASN A 102 8.07 4.59 -17.48
N ALA A 103 9.16 4.50 -16.72
CA ALA A 103 9.24 3.75 -15.47
C ALA A 103 8.24 4.27 -14.43
N LEU A 104 8.09 5.60 -14.31
CA LEU A 104 7.10 6.23 -13.44
C LEU A 104 5.68 5.82 -13.82
N TRP A 105 5.30 5.94 -15.09
CA TRP A 105 3.97 5.55 -15.57
C TRP A 105 3.70 4.05 -15.35
N ALA A 106 4.68 3.20 -15.62
CA ALA A 106 4.57 1.76 -15.37
C ALA A 106 4.39 1.46 -13.88
N SER A 107 5.12 2.15 -13.00
CA SER A 107 4.99 2.01 -11.54
C SER A 107 3.59 2.41 -11.05
N ILE A 108 3.09 3.58 -11.49
CA ILE A 108 1.74 4.04 -11.14
C ILE A 108 0.68 3.08 -11.66
N ALA A 109 0.76 2.68 -12.93
CA ALA A 109 -0.23 1.79 -13.54
C ALA A 109 -0.26 0.41 -12.88
N THR A 110 0.90 -0.17 -12.57
CA THR A 110 0.98 -1.48 -11.90
C THR A 110 0.42 -1.42 -10.48
N LEU A 111 0.67 -0.35 -9.72
CA LEU A 111 0.04 -0.14 -8.43
C LEU A 111 -1.48 -0.02 -8.55
N LEU A 112 -1.97 0.85 -9.45
CA LEU A 112 -3.41 1.07 -9.63
C LEU A 112 -4.14 -0.21 -10.04
N LEU A 113 -3.54 -1.01 -10.94
CA LEU A 113 -4.09 -2.31 -11.33
C LEU A 113 -4.16 -3.27 -10.14
N PHE A 114 -3.12 -3.30 -9.30
CA PHE A 114 -3.12 -4.12 -8.09
C PHE A 114 -4.19 -3.67 -7.10
N LEU A 115 -4.32 -2.35 -6.85
CA LEU A 115 -5.33 -1.79 -5.95
C LEU A 115 -6.75 -2.00 -6.48
N MET A 116 -6.97 -1.85 -7.78
CA MET A 116 -8.26 -2.14 -8.41
C MET A 116 -8.62 -3.62 -8.25
N GLY A 117 -7.67 -4.52 -8.51
CA GLY A 117 -7.85 -5.95 -8.32
C GLY A 117 -8.15 -6.34 -6.87
N SER A 118 -7.47 -5.73 -5.90
CA SER A 118 -7.71 -5.98 -4.47
C SER A 118 -9.07 -5.46 -4.01
N ARG A 119 -9.51 -4.29 -4.49
CA ARG A 119 -10.84 -3.74 -4.20
C ARG A 119 -11.96 -4.57 -4.84
N ALA A 120 -11.77 -5.05 -6.06
CA ALA A 120 -12.72 -5.95 -6.72
C ALA A 120 -12.84 -7.28 -5.96
N LEU A 121 -11.70 -7.84 -5.52
CA LEU A 121 -11.69 -9.03 -4.68
C LEU A 121 -12.44 -8.78 -3.35
N TYR A 122 -12.16 -7.68 -2.67
CA TYR A 122 -12.84 -7.32 -1.42
C TYR A 122 -14.35 -7.16 -1.60
N ALA A 123 -14.78 -6.44 -2.65
CA ALA A 123 -16.20 -6.27 -2.96
C ALA A 123 -16.92 -7.59 -3.23
N TYR A 124 -16.25 -8.53 -3.91
CA TYR A 124 -16.81 -9.86 -4.14
C TYR A 124 -16.93 -10.68 -2.84
N LEU A 125 -15.90 -10.63 -1.98
CA LEU A 125 -15.94 -11.31 -0.68
C LEU A 125 -17.04 -10.72 0.22
N ASP A 126 -17.20 -9.40 0.23
CA ASP A 126 -18.28 -8.75 0.99
C ASP A 126 -19.67 -9.20 0.49
N TRP A 127 -19.89 -9.15 -0.83
CA TRP A 127 -21.15 -9.60 -1.46
C TRP A 127 -21.50 -11.07 -1.19
N GLY A 128 -20.49 -11.93 -1.11
CA GLY A 128 -20.66 -13.36 -0.91
C GLY A 128 -20.91 -13.76 0.55
N ALA A 129 -20.60 -12.90 1.52
CA ALA A 129 -20.47 -13.29 2.93
C ALA A 129 -21.80 -13.76 3.53
N ASP A 130 -22.90 -13.12 3.12
CA ASP A 130 -24.24 -13.45 3.60
C ASP A 130 -24.91 -14.59 2.81
N LYS A 131 -24.26 -15.08 1.75
CA LYS A 131 -24.85 -16.07 0.85
C LYS A 131 -24.35 -17.47 1.17
N LYS A 132 -25.13 -18.22 1.94
CA LYS A 132 -24.89 -19.65 2.25
C LYS A 132 -25.18 -20.55 1.04
N ASN A 133 -24.34 -20.47 0.00
CA ASN A 133 -24.44 -21.31 -1.20
C ASN A 133 -23.10 -22.05 -1.43
N ALA A 134 -23.15 -23.36 -1.67
CA ALA A 134 -21.99 -24.19 -1.96
C ALA A 134 -21.16 -23.69 -3.17
N ILE A 135 -21.82 -23.17 -4.21
CA ILE A 135 -21.13 -22.59 -5.37
C ILE A 135 -20.34 -21.36 -4.95
N ILE A 136 -20.94 -20.50 -4.12
CA ILE A 136 -20.28 -19.30 -3.60
C ILE A 136 -19.07 -19.72 -2.75
N ASN A 137 -19.25 -20.65 -1.82
CA ASN A 137 -18.14 -21.16 -1.00
C ASN A 137 -16.97 -21.74 -1.83
N PHE A 138 -17.26 -22.42 -2.95
CA PHE A 138 -16.21 -22.90 -3.86
C PHE A 138 -15.45 -21.74 -4.53
N PHE A 139 -16.16 -20.74 -5.03
CA PHE A 139 -15.54 -19.53 -5.59
C PHE A 139 -14.70 -18.77 -4.57
N TRP A 140 -15.09 -18.77 -3.29
CA TRP A 140 -14.30 -18.17 -2.21
C TRP A 140 -12.94 -18.85 -2.06
N LEU A 141 -12.90 -20.18 -2.01
CA LEU A 141 -11.63 -20.91 -1.91
C LEU A 141 -10.72 -20.65 -3.11
N PHE A 142 -11.29 -20.61 -4.32
CA PHE A 142 -10.56 -20.26 -5.53
C PHE A 142 -9.99 -18.84 -5.44
N LEU A 143 -10.80 -17.87 -5.03
CA LEU A 143 -10.39 -16.47 -4.93
C LEU A 143 -9.38 -16.22 -3.82
N ILE A 144 -9.44 -16.95 -2.71
CA ILE A 144 -8.40 -16.92 -1.68
C ILE A 144 -7.09 -17.42 -2.28
N GLY A 145 -7.11 -18.56 -2.99
CA GLY A 145 -5.92 -19.07 -3.69
C GLY A 145 -5.35 -18.10 -4.71
N ALA A 146 -6.21 -17.52 -5.55
CA ALA A 146 -5.85 -16.51 -6.54
C ALA A 146 -5.32 -15.22 -5.87
N GLY A 147 -5.94 -14.78 -4.78
CA GLY A 147 -5.53 -13.63 -3.99
C GLY A 147 -4.17 -13.84 -3.34
N THR A 148 -3.95 -14.99 -2.69
CA THR A 148 -2.64 -15.37 -2.16
C THR A 148 -1.59 -15.37 -3.26
N TRP A 149 -1.88 -15.95 -4.43
CA TRP A 149 -0.97 -15.90 -5.57
C TRP A 149 -0.72 -14.47 -6.07
N ALA A 150 -1.74 -13.62 -6.06
CA ALA A 150 -1.67 -12.24 -6.53
C ALA A 150 -0.83 -11.32 -5.63
N ILE A 151 -0.60 -11.68 -4.36
CA ILE A 151 0.22 -10.90 -3.42
C ILE A 151 1.62 -10.61 -3.97
N ARG A 152 2.22 -11.47 -4.79
CA ARG A 152 3.52 -11.18 -5.41
C ARG A 152 3.49 -9.99 -6.37
N PHE A 153 2.32 -9.65 -6.93
CA PHE A 153 2.18 -8.46 -7.77
C PHE A 153 2.01 -7.18 -6.96
N SER A 154 1.81 -7.26 -5.63
CA SER A 154 1.71 -6.08 -4.78
C SER A 154 3.01 -5.26 -4.75
N VAL A 155 4.15 -5.89 -5.08
CA VAL A 155 5.47 -5.24 -5.14
C VAL A 155 5.93 -4.99 -6.59
N ALA A 156 5.09 -5.27 -7.59
CA ALA A 156 5.47 -5.13 -9.00
C ALA A 156 5.80 -3.67 -9.39
N TYR A 157 5.17 -2.70 -8.72
CA TYR A 157 5.47 -1.28 -8.94
C TYR A 157 6.94 -0.94 -8.59
N ILE A 158 7.54 -1.61 -7.60
CA ILE A 158 8.95 -1.45 -7.23
C ILE A 158 9.85 -1.87 -8.39
N LEU A 159 9.51 -3.00 -9.04
CA LEU A 159 10.25 -3.50 -10.19
C LEU A 159 10.12 -2.57 -11.38
N ALA A 160 8.91 -2.08 -11.64
CA ALA A 160 8.64 -1.11 -12.69
C ALA A 160 9.42 0.20 -12.47
N ALA A 161 9.52 0.68 -11.23
CA ALA A 161 10.22 1.91 -10.90
C ALA A 161 11.73 1.88 -11.24
N VAL A 162 12.35 0.70 -11.23
CA VAL A 162 13.77 0.49 -11.59
C VAL A 162 13.96 -0.25 -12.91
N ASN A 163 12.92 -0.35 -13.75
CA ASN A 163 12.97 -1.05 -15.04
C ASN A 163 13.44 -2.51 -14.95
N TYR A 164 13.14 -3.19 -13.84
CA TYR A 164 13.46 -4.61 -13.68
C TYR A 164 12.52 -5.48 -14.52
N PRO A 165 13.04 -6.46 -15.29
CA PRO A 165 12.21 -7.28 -16.18
C PRO A 165 11.24 -8.17 -15.41
N ILE A 166 9.94 -7.87 -15.50
CA ILE A 166 8.85 -8.60 -14.83
C ILE A 166 8.88 -10.11 -15.16
N ARG A 167 9.23 -10.48 -16.39
CA ARG A 167 9.37 -11.88 -16.79
C ARG A 167 10.37 -12.63 -15.90
N ARG A 168 11.53 -12.02 -15.62
CA ARG A 168 12.56 -12.60 -14.74
C ARG A 168 12.05 -12.72 -13.32
N TYR A 169 11.33 -11.71 -12.84
CA TYR A 169 10.70 -11.71 -11.53
C TYR A 169 9.71 -12.87 -11.36
N ILE A 170 8.77 -13.05 -12.28
CA ILE A 170 7.75 -14.11 -12.20
C ILE A 170 8.38 -15.51 -12.11
N PHE A 171 9.46 -15.75 -12.88
CA PHE A 171 10.17 -17.02 -12.83
C PHE A 171 10.93 -17.25 -11.51
N GLN A 172 11.47 -16.19 -10.90
CA GLN A 172 12.19 -16.28 -9.62
C GLN A 172 11.24 -16.35 -8.42
N VAL A 173 10.05 -15.76 -8.56
CA VAL A 173 9.03 -15.69 -7.51
C VAL A 173 7.97 -16.77 -7.71
N ASN A 174 8.42 -18.01 -7.82
CA ASN A 174 7.54 -19.16 -7.98
C ASN A 174 7.20 -19.82 -6.64
N GLY A 175 5.93 -20.16 -6.44
CA GLY A 175 5.43 -20.87 -5.25
C GLY A 175 4.73 -19.99 -4.21
N ILE A 176 3.81 -20.62 -3.47
CA ILE A 176 2.93 -19.97 -2.49
C ILE A 176 3.68 -19.39 -1.28
N PHE A 177 4.83 -19.96 -0.92
CA PHE A 177 5.61 -19.51 0.24
C PHE A 177 6.13 -18.08 0.11
N ILE A 178 6.37 -17.58 -1.10
CA ILE A 178 6.83 -16.21 -1.26
C ILE A 178 5.69 -15.24 -1.01
N SER A 179 4.49 -15.54 -1.51
CA SER A 179 3.29 -14.77 -1.19
C SER A 179 3.03 -14.74 0.32
N LEU A 180 3.16 -15.87 1.01
CA LEU A 180 3.00 -15.93 2.47
C LEU A 180 4.07 -15.09 3.20
N ARG A 181 5.32 -15.11 2.72
CA ARG A 181 6.40 -14.29 3.29
C ARG A 181 6.18 -12.80 3.03
N LEU A 182 5.73 -12.41 1.84
CA LEU A 182 5.36 -11.04 1.53
C LEU A 182 4.17 -10.59 2.38
N ALA A 183 3.14 -11.44 2.53
CA ALA A 183 2.01 -11.18 3.43
C ALA A 183 2.48 -10.95 4.88
N GLY A 184 3.34 -11.84 5.39
CA GLY A 184 3.93 -11.68 6.72
C GLY A 184 4.79 -10.42 6.85
N LEU A 185 5.55 -10.07 5.80
CA LEU A 185 6.32 -8.83 5.74
C LEU A 185 5.40 -7.60 5.84
N PHE A 186 4.33 -7.54 5.02
CA PHE A 186 3.35 -6.45 5.07
C PHE A 186 2.72 -6.34 6.46
N PHE A 187 2.24 -7.46 7.01
CA PHE A 187 1.58 -7.48 8.32
C PHE A 187 2.51 -6.98 9.43
N LEU A 188 3.73 -7.52 9.52
CA LEU A 188 4.69 -7.13 10.55
C LEU A 188 5.20 -5.68 10.38
N THR A 189 5.23 -5.17 9.15
CA THR A 189 5.65 -3.79 8.87
C THR A 189 4.58 -2.78 9.27
N VAL A 190 3.31 -3.08 9.00
CA VAL A 190 2.17 -2.16 9.18
C VAL A 190 1.56 -2.24 10.58
N LEU A 191 1.67 -3.39 11.27
CA LEU A 191 1.08 -3.58 12.60
C LEU A 191 1.45 -2.46 13.60
N PRO A 192 2.71 -2.02 13.72
CA PRO A 192 3.04 -0.90 14.61
C PRO A 192 2.30 0.40 14.27
N VAL A 193 2.10 0.67 12.98
CA VAL A 193 1.38 1.85 12.50
C VAL A 193 -0.10 1.75 12.87
N LEU A 194 -0.74 0.60 12.67
CA LEU A 194 -2.13 0.37 13.04
C LEU A 194 -2.38 0.49 14.55
N VAL A 195 -1.43 0.01 15.37
CA VAL A 195 -1.51 0.16 16.84
C VAL A 195 -1.44 1.64 17.23
N LEU A 196 -0.56 2.42 16.59
CA LEU A 196 -0.46 3.86 16.83
C LEU A 196 -1.71 4.60 16.35
N GLU A 197 -2.22 4.27 15.16
CA GLU A 197 -3.47 4.83 14.62
C GLU A 197 -4.64 4.59 15.57
N SER A 198 -4.80 3.34 16.03
CA SER A 198 -5.84 2.98 16.98
C SER A 198 -5.70 3.74 18.29
N GLY A 199 -4.47 3.89 18.81
CA GLY A 199 -4.21 4.65 20.03
C GLY A 199 -4.49 6.15 19.88
N LEU A 200 -4.13 6.75 18.75
CA LEU A 200 -4.41 8.17 18.48
C LEU A 200 -5.89 8.41 18.27
N THR A 201 -6.56 7.52 17.55
CA THR A 201 -8.01 7.61 17.31
C THR A 201 -8.78 7.50 18.62
N THR A 202 -8.39 6.61 19.54
CA THR A 202 -9.02 6.54 20.87
C THR A 202 -8.72 7.77 21.71
N LEU A 203 -7.59 8.44 21.57
CA LEU A 203 -7.34 9.70 22.27
C LEU A 203 -8.21 10.86 21.76
N ILE A 204 -8.54 10.87 20.47
CA ILE A 204 -9.35 11.92 19.83
C ILE A 204 -10.85 11.72 20.09
N LEU A 205 -11.30 10.47 20.22
CA LEU A 205 -12.71 10.17 20.44
C LEU A 205 -13.21 10.73 21.79
N PRO A 206 -14.36 11.43 21.81
CA PRO A 206 -15.01 11.85 23.05
C PRO A 206 -15.39 10.63 23.91
N GLU A 207 -15.29 10.75 25.24
CA GLU A 207 -15.67 9.68 26.17
C GLU A 207 -17.12 9.19 25.99
N GLU A 208 -18.03 10.11 25.66
CA GLU A 208 -19.43 9.77 25.36
C GLU A 208 -19.57 8.92 24.10
N ALA A 209 -18.78 9.21 23.06
CA ALA A 209 -18.76 8.44 21.82
C ALA A 209 -18.16 7.04 22.04
N LYS A 210 -17.11 6.93 22.87
CA LYS A 210 -16.54 5.65 23.30
C LYS A 210 -17.54 4.79 24.04
N ARG A 211 -18.25 5.37 25.02
CA ARG A 211 -19.28 4.65 25.79
C ARG A 211 -20.44 4.20 24.91
N LYS A 212 -20.96 5.06 24.03
CA LYS A 212 -22.04 4.69 23.09
C LYS A 212 -21.64 3.56 22.13
N PHE A 213 -20.39 3.56 21.65
CA PHE A 213 -19.89 2.47 20.81
C PHE A 213 -19.76 1.15 21.58
N ILE A 214 -19.20 1.20 22.80
CA ILE A 214 -18.94 0.01 23.63
C ILE A 214 -20.23 -0.59 24.22
N GLU A 215 -21.14 0.25 24.70
CA GLU A 215 -22.33 -0.20 25.44
C GLU A 215 -23.52 -0.44 24.51
N GLN A 216 -23.66 0.33 23.43
CA GLN A 216 -24.87 0.34 22.60
C GLN A 216 -24.64 -0.15 21.16
N HIS A 217 -23.40 -0.46 20.76
CA HIS A 217 -23.04 -0.79 19.37
C HIS A 217 -23.55 0.24 18.34
N GLN A 218 -23.81 1.47 18.78
CA GLN A 218 -24.29 2.55 17.92
C GLN A 218 -23.09 3.32 17.38
N ILE A 219 -23.14 3.65 16.08
CA ILE A 219 -22.16 4.54 15.46
C ILE A 219 -22.37 5.93 16.07
N PRO A 220 -21.40 6.46 16.83
CA PRO A 220 -21.56 7.78 17.43
C PRO A 220 -21.67 8.83 16.33
N VAL A 221 -22.66 9.73 16.46
CA VAL A 221 -22.67 10.96 15.67
C VAL A 221 -21.50 11.80 16.15
N LEU A 222 -20.42 11.81 15.37
CA LEU A 222 -19.21 12.56 15.66
C LEU A 222 -19.41 14.02 15.27
N SER A 223 -18.82 14.93 16.04
CA SER A 223 -18.70 16.32 15.60
C SER A 223 -17.82 16.39 14.33
N GLU A 224 -18.06 17.38 13.46
CA GLU A 224 -17.28 17.55 12.23
C GLU A 224 -15.78 17.63 12.50
N THR A 225 -15.38 18.34 13.57
CA THR A 225 -13.97 18.47 13.97
C THR A 225 -13.36 17.13 14.38
N THR A 226 -14.10 16.30 15.12
CA THR A 226 -13.68 14.94 15.48
C THR A 226 -13.55 14.06 14.24
N ALA A 227 -14.53 14.09 13.33
CA ALA A 227 -14.52 13.30 12.11
C ALA A 227 -13.32 13.66 11.22
N ILE A 228 -13.08 14.95 10.97
CA ILE A 228 -11.92 15.44 10.20
C ILE A 228 -10.61 15.03 10.87
N SER A 229 -10.52 15.09 12.20
CA SER A 229 -9.31 14.68 12.92
C SER A 229 -9.02 13.19 12.76
N ILE A 230 -10.05 12.34 12.81
CA ILE A 230 -9.90 10.88 12.56
C ILE A 230 -9.46 10.62 11.12
N LEU A 231 -10.07 11.31 10.14
CA LEU A 231 -9.67 11.19 8.73
C LEU A 231 -8.22 11.63 8.52
N ALA A 232 -7.78 12.70 9.18
CA ALA A 232 -6.40 13.17 9.11
C ALA A 232 -5.42 12.16 9.72
N VAL A 233 -5.74 11.56 10.87
CA VAL A 233 -4.91 10.51 11.49
C VAL A 233 -4.85 9.27 10.60
N SER A 234 -5.97 8.82 10.06
CA SER A 234 -6.01 7.64 9.18
C SER A 234 -5.23 7.87 7.89
N THR A 235 -5.39 9.05 7.27
CA THR A 235 -4.62 9.43 6.08
C THR A 235 -3.11 9.50 6.36
N LEU A 236 -2.71 10.00 7.54
CA LEU A 236 -1.31 10.01 7.94
C LEU A 236 -0.77 8.58 8.11
N SER A 237 -1.55 7.69 8.72
CA SER A 237 -1.21 6.27 8.88
C SER A 237 -1.06 5.56 7.53
N ASP A 238 -1.90 5.88 6.54
CA ASP A 238 -1.77 5.35 5.18
C ASP A 238 -0.45 5.79 4.53
N VAL A 239 -0.06 7.06 4.71
CA VAL A 239 1.22 7.59 4.23
C VAL A 239 2.40 6.89 4.87
N ILE A 240 2.40 6.77 6.19
CA ILE A 240 3.47 6.08 6.93
C ILE A 240 3.54 4.62 6.52
N SER A 241 2.39 3.96 6.36
CA SER A 241 2.31 2.56 5.96
C SER A 241 2.84 2.35 4.55
N ALA A 242 2.42 3.17 3.57
CA ALA A 242 2.90 3.09 2.19
C ALA A 242 4.42 3.24 2.12
N LEU A 243 4.96 4.22 2.87
CA LEU A 243 6.38 4.51 2.95
C LEU A 243 7.16 3.31 3.53
N LEU A 244 6.79 2.84 4.71
CA LEU A 244 7.46 1.70 5.36
C LEU A 244 7.34 0.42 4.52
N ILE A 245 6.16 0.13 3.97
CA ILE A 245 5.92 -1.04 3.13
C ILE A 245 6.83 -0.99 1.90
N THR A 246 6.92 0.16 1.23
CA THR A 246 7.74 0.33 0.02
C THR A 246 9.20 0.08 0.32
N ALA A 247 9.75 0.75 1.34
CA ALA A 247 11.15 0.59 1.74
C ALA A 247 11.47 -0.86 2.12
N VAL A 248 10.67 -1.45 3.01
CA VAL A 248 10.88 -2.84 3.49
C VAL A 248 10.75 -3.85 2.34
N SER A 249 9.77 -3.67 1.47
CA SER A 249 9.58 -4.53 0.29
C SER A 249 10.75 -4.41 -0.69
N ALA A 250 11.29 -3.20 -0.90
CA ALA A 250 12.46 -3.00 -1.75
C ALA A 250 13.70 -3.74 -1.22
N PHE A 251 13.94 -3.71 0.10
CA PHE A 251 15.02 -4.50 0.72
C PHE A 251 14.78 -6.01 0.62
N ALA A 252 13.55 -6.47 0.87
CA ALA A 252 13.19 -7.88 0.70
C ALA A 252 13.40 -8.36 -0.74
N LEU A 253 13.02 -7.55 -1.73
CA LEU A 253 13.26 -7.80 -3.14
C LEU A 253 14.75 -7.82 -3.47
N LYS A 254 15.55 -6.92 -2.91
CA LYS A 254 17.01 -6.90 -3.11
C LYS A 254 17.64 -8.20 -2.61
N ASP A 255 17.25 -8.70 -1.45
CA ASP A 255 17.74 -9.97 -0.91
C ASP A 255 17.31 -11.18 -1.76
N MET A 256 16.09 -11.14 -2.29
CA MET A 256 15.50 -12.22 -3.07
C MET A 256 16.06 -12.28 -4.51
N LEU A 257 16.25 -11.12 -5.15
CA LEU A 257 16.62 -11.00 -6.57
C LEU A 257 18.12 -10.75 -6.78
N GLY A 258 18.82 -10.23 -5.76
CA GLY A 258 20.20 -9.74 -5.83
C GLY A 258 21.29 -10.77 -5.52
N ARG A 259 20.97 -12.06 -5.35
CA ARG A 259 22.00 -13.11 -5.29
C ARG A 259 22.38 -13.51 -6.72
N PRO A 260 23.54 -13.09 -7.27
CA PRO A 260 24.01 -13.63 -8.54
C PRO A 260 24.14 -15.15 -8.39
N ARG A 261 23.70 -15.90 -9.41
CA ARG A 261 24.11 -17.30 -9.54
C ARG A 261 25.64 -17.28 -9.57
N GLN A 262 26.28 -17.86 -8.57
CA GLN A 262 27.55 -18.50 -8.84
C GLN A 262 27.21 -19.61 -9.84
N GLU A 263 27.31 -19.29 -11.13
CA GLU A 263 27.52 -20.33 -12.13
C GLU A 263 28.74 -21.08 -11.63
N LYS A 264 28.51 -22.31 -11.19
CA LYS A 264 29.61 -23.26 -11.04
C LYS A 264 30.29 -23.24 -12.39
N ALA A 265 31.52 -22.73 -12.43
CA ALA A 265 32.41 -22.97 -13.55
C ALA A 265 32.40 -24.48 -13.76
N ALA A 266 31.76 -24.90 -14.85
CA ALA A 266 31.77 -26.26 -15.35
C ALA A 266 32.99 -26.38 -16.26
#